data_AF-A0A818H949-F1
#
_entry.id   AF-A0A818H949-F1
#
_cell.length_a   1.000
_cell.length_b   1.000
_cell.length_c   1.000
_cell.angle_alpha   90.00
_cell.angle_beta   90.00
_cell.angle_gamma   90.00
#
_symmetry.space_group_name_H-M   'P 1'
#
loop_
_entity.id
_entity.type
_entity.pdbx_description
1 polymer ?
#
loop_
_entity_poly.entity_id
_entity_poly.type
_entity_poly.pdbx_seq_one_letter_code
_entity_poly.pdbx_strand_id
1 'polypeptide(L)'
;MSTSSDIDDDLISLRQRLSLLPSVSSTASSSFHEDEQYRAKDINTRSLADFMNVEQTIFQPTTGTDMIKSLIMSNDNPMEKSSLFRSLIEHTEPKINAQELTEHFSLKKHDEKTSKNNQIDEHLLRPFSECVEQYYRILYRVCECTEELKQELRHVKSERDQMSEDLINAENAYADVKKRNEKLKLIINEHKTNTETLKRFSEESVRYTEEQKQKYAVLKQHAQEKLNEANSEIERLRRTHTTEIEGVQTQLRYTQLRVQSLEQELKSVKQELEQKKKENIELTNICDELLATNKR
;
A
#
# COMPACT_ATOMS: atom_id res chain seq x y z
N MET A 1 24.47 7.51 -24.04
CA MET A 1 23.91 6.69 -25.13
C MET A 1 25.00 6.58 -26.18
N SER A 2 25.89 5.60 -26.02
CA SER A 2 26.85 5.18 -27.05
C SER A 2 26.35 3.82 -27.52
N THR A 3 26.12 3.74 -28.82
CA THR A 3 25.32 2.70 -29.48
C THR A 3 26.12 1.43 -29.68
N SER A 4 25.42 0.29 -29.62
CA SER A 4 25.89 -1.09 -29.88
C SER A 4 26.69 -1.30 -31.19
N SER A 5 26.82 -0.27 -32.02
CA SER A 5 27.58 -0.26 -33.28
C SER A 5 29.10 -0.16 -33.07
N ASP A 6 29.56 0.49 -31.99
CA ASP A 6 31.00 0.77 -31.81
C ASP A 6 31.78 -0.48 -31.36
N ILE A 7 31.10 -1.44 -30.74
CA ILE A 7 31.70 -2.70 -30.25
C ILE A 7 31.88 -3.71 -31.39
N ASP A 8 30.97 -3.70 -32.37
CA ASP A 8 31.05 -4.61 -33.52
C ASP A 8 32.17 -4.19 -34.50
N ASP A 9 32.40 -2.88 -34.66
CA ASP A 9 33.51 -2.38 -35.51
C ASP A 9 34.89 -2.70 -34.92
N ASP A 10 35.04 -2.68 -33.59
CA ASP A 10 36.29 -3.08 -32.92
C ASP A 10 36.56 -4.59 -33.02
N LEU A 11 35.50 -5.42 -32.98
CA LEU A 11 35.63 -6.87 -33.16
C LEU A 11 35.96 -7.26 -34.60
N ILE A 12 35.45 -6.51 -35.60
CA ILE A 12 35.79 -6.70 -37.01
C ILE A 12 37.26 -6.31 -37.26
N SER A 13 37.72 -5.20 -36.66
CA SER A 13 39.12 -4.74 -36.76
C SER A 13 40.12 -5.73 -36.15
N LEU A 14 39.79 -6.36 -35.02
CA LEU A 14 40.61 -7.40 -34.38
C LEU A 14 40.69 -8.69 -35.23
N ARG A 15 39.58 -9.09 -35.86
CA ARG A 15 39.54 -10.26 -36.74
C ARG A 15 40.38 -10.09 -38.00
N GLN A 16 40.36 -8.88 -38.58
CA GLN A 16 41.14 -8.56 -39.77
C GLN A 16 42.64 -8.44 -39.47
N ARG A 17 43.02 -8.10 -38.23
CA ARG A 17 44.41 -8.13 -37.74
C ARG A 17 44.92 -9.54 -37.43
N LEU A 18 44.07 -10.45 -36.92
CA LEU A 18 44.47 -11.84 -36.70
C LEU A 18 44.69 -12.61 -38.01
N SER A 19 43.98 -12.28 -39.09
CA SER A 19 44.18 -12.91 -40.41
C SER A 19 45.45 -12.46 -41.15
N LEU A 20 46.17 -11.46 -40.64
CA LEU A 20 47.39 -10.91 -41.25
C LEU A 20 48.68 -11.35 -40.53
N LEU A 21 48.60 -12.22 -39.53
CA LEU A 21 49.78 -12.79 -38.89
C LEU A 21 50.41 -13.87 -39.79
N PRO A 22 51.72 -13.79 -40.12
CA PRO A 22 52.37 -14.81 -40.92
C PRO A 22 52.34 -16.15 -40.21
N SER A 23 51.89 -17.19 -40.91
CA SER A 23 52.04 -18.58 -40.49
C SER A 23 53.52 -18.92 -40.38
N VAL A 24 54.03 -19.04 -39.14
CA VAL A 24 55.39 -19.53 -38.92
C VAL A 24 55.37 -21.05 -39.15
N SER A 25 55.65 -21.43 -40.40
CA SER A 25 55.96 -22.80 -40.78
C SER A 25 57.25 -23.24 -40.12
N SER A 26 57.17 -24.38 -39.43
CA SER A 26 58.31 -25.14 -38.92
C SER A 26 59.23 -25.57 -40.06
N THR A 27 60.35 -24.88 -40.24
CA THR A 27 61.47 -25.32 -41.07
C THR A 27 62.79 -24.85 -40.46
N ALA A 28 63.44 -25.74 -39.71
CA ALA A 28 64.88 -25.67 -39.44
C ALA A 28 65.41 -27.07 -39.11
N SER A 29 65.44 -27.93 -40.12
CA SER A 29 66.40 -29.03 -40.20
C SER A 29 67.54 -28.59 -41.13
N SER A 30 68.77 -29.01 -40.79
CA SER A 30 70.01 -28.90 -41.56
C SER A 30 70.87 -27.66 -41.27
N SER A 31 71.93 -27.85 -40.48
CA SER A 31 73.29 -27.99 -41.03
C SER A 31 74.31 -27.95 -39.88
N PHE A 32 74.99 -29.06 -39.61
CA PHE A 32 76.40 -29.09 -39.24
C PHE A 32 76.88 -30.54 -39.35
N HIS A 33 77.67 -30.79 -40.38
CA HIS A 33 78.43 -32.02 -40.59
C HIS A 33 79.91 -31.68 -40.39
N GLU A 34 80.66 -32.71 -39.96
CA GLU A 34 82.14 -32.77 -39.81
C GLU A 34 82.64 -32.02 -38.56
N ASP A 35 83.34 -32.59 -37.59
CA ASP A 35 84.09 -33.84 -37.46
C ASP A 35 84.21 -34.16 -35.97
N GLU A 36 83.91 -35.38 -35.52
CA GLU A 36 84.76 -36.05 -34.52
C GLU A 36 84.38 -37.52 -34.38
N GLN A 37 85.21 -38.33 -35.00
CA GLN A 37 85.18 -39.77 -35.01
C GLN A 37 85.78 -40.30 -33.70
N TYR A 38 84.96 -40.52 -32.67
CA TYR A 38 85.32 -41.39 -31.54
C TYR A 38 84.23 -42.42 -31.26
N ARG A 39 84.61 -43.69 -31.44
CA ARG A 39 83.80 -44.89 -31.29
C ARG A 39 84.11 -45.54 -29.94
N ALA A 40 83.12 -45.61 -29.04
CA ALA A 40 82.88 -46.70 -28.09
C ALA A 40 81.64 -46.36 -27.24
N LYS A 41 80.47 -46.95 -27.54
CA LYS A 41 79.93 -48.22 -27.00
C LYS A 41 79.14 -48.01 -25.69
N ASP A 42 77.88 -48.42 -25.77
CA ASP A 42 76.93 -48.74 -24.69
C ASP A 42 76.30 -47.56 -23.91
N ILE A 43 75.43 -46.79 -24.57
CA ILE A 43 74.29 -46.15 -23.89
C ILE A 43 73.03 -46.83 -24.42
N ASN A 44 72.33 -47.50 -23.51
CA ASN A 44 71.01 -48.07 -23.72
C ASN A 44 70.03 -46.94 -24.07
N THR A 45 69.87 -46.64 -25.36
CA THR A 45 68.79 -45.80 -25.87
C THR A 45 67.48 -46.57 -25.75
N ARG A 46 66.95 -46.65 -24.53
CA ARG A 46 65.50 -46.81 -24.36
C ARG A 46 64.90 -45.58 -25.00
N SER A 47 64.19 -45.79 -26.11
CA SER A 47 63.93 -44.79 -27.13
C SER A 47 63.21 -43.59 -26.54
N LEU A 48 63.57 -42.37 -26.93
CA LEU A 48 62.79 -41.16 -26.62
C LEU A 48 61.31 -41.32 -27.03
N ALA A 49 61.04 -42.20 -28.01
CA ALA A 49 59.69 -42.62 -28.40
C ALA A 49 58.96 -43.41 -27.30
N ASP A 50 59.65 -44.17 -26.46
CA ASP A 50 59.04 -44.87 -25.31
C ASP A 50 58.65 -43.87 -24.22
N PHE A 51 59.45 -42.82 -24.01
CA PHE A 51 59.14 -41.74 -23.07
C PHE A 51 57.93 -40.92 -23.52
N MET A 52 57.86 -40.58 -24.81
CA MET A 52 56.71 -39.88 -25.40
C MET A 52 55.44 -40.74 -25.49
N ASN A 53 55.56 -42.06 -25.71
CA ASN A 53 54.42 -42.99 -25.71
C ASN A 53 53.79 -43.13 -24.32
N VAL A 54 54.58 -43.08 -23.25
CA VAL A 54 54.07 -43.15 -21.87
C VAL A 54 53.33 -41.86 -21.51
N GLU A 55 53.82 -40.69 -21.92
CA GLU A 55 53.12 -39.40 -21.72
C GLU A 55 51.77 -39.37 -22.46
N GLN A 56 51.71 -39.93 -23.68
CA GLN A 56 50.46 -40.13 -24.42
C GLN A 56 49.52 -41.16 -23.77
N THR A 57 50.00 -42.08 -22.94
CA THR A 57 49.17 -43.08 -22.27
C THR A 57 48.61 -42.54 -20.94
N ILE A 58 49.34 -41.63 -20.27
CA ILE A 58 48.94 -40.99 -19.01
C ILE A 58 47.85 -39.91 -19.23
N PHE A 59 47.80 -39.30 -20.41
CA PHE A 59 46.89 -38.18 -20.74
C PHE A 59 45.86 -38.49 -21.84
N GLN A 60 45.36 -39.74 -21.96
CA GLN A 60 44.25 -40.00 -22.88
C GLN A 60 42.91 -39.59 -22.27
N PRO A 61 42.10 -38.75 -22.95
CA PRO A 61 40.69 -38.62 -22.63
C PRO A 61 40.05 -39.98 -22.84
N THR A 62 39.47 -40.56 -21.79
CA THR A 62 38.74 -41.82 -21.93
C THR A 62 37.46 -41.58 -22.74
N THR A 63 36.96 -42.59 -23.46
CA THR A 63 35.78 -42.49 -24.33
C THR A 63 34.52 -41.91 -23.64
N GLY A 64 34.47 -41.92 -22.31
CA GLY A 64 33.43 -41.26 -21.52
C GLY A 64 33.49 -39.74 -21.52
N THR A 65 34.68 -39.13 -21.67
CA THR A 65 34.89 -37.69 -21.62
C THR A 65 34.24 -36.96 -22.80
N ASP A 66 34.25 -37.56 -23.99
CA ASP A 66 33.65 -36.98 -25.19
C ASP A 66 32.13 -37.15 -25.23
N MET A 67 31.62 -38.25 -24.65
CA MET A 67 30.18 -38.47 -24.50
C MET A 67 29.57 -37.45 -23.51
N ILE A 68 30.25 -37.19 -22.39
CA ILE A 68 29.83 -36.18 -21.41
C ILE A 68 29.88 -34.76 -22.00
N LYS A 69 30.92 -34.42 -22.79
CA LYS A 69 30.98 -33.14 -23.51
C LYS A 69 29.79 -32.95 -24.47
N SER A 70 29.42 -33.98 -25.22
CA SER A 70 28.27 -33.92 -26.14
C SER A 70 26.93 -33.72 -25.41
N LEU A 71 26.74 -34.37 -24.25
CA LEU A 71 25.56 -34.15 -23.40
C LEU A 71 25.50 -32.73 -22.82
N ILE A 72 26.65 -32.17 -22.42
CA ILE A 72 26.73 -30.78 -21.91
C ILE A 72 26.34 -29.77 -23.00
N MET A 73 26.75 -30.01 -24.25
CA MET A 73 26.44 -29.12 -25.37
C MET A 73 24.96 -29.16 -25.78
N SER A 74 24.24 -30.23 -25.45
CA SER A 74 22.86 -30.47 -25.88
C SER A 74 21.80 -30.17 -24.81
N ASN A 75 22.16 -29.94 -23.55
CA ASN A 75 21.20 -29.81 -22.45
C ASN A 75 20.95 -28.33 -22.08
N ASP A 76 19.74 -27.79 -22.20
CA ASP A 76 19.45 -26.37 -21.90
C ASP A 76 19.11 -26.05 -20.44
N ASN A 77 18.99 -27.07 -19.59
CA ASN A 77 18.71 -26.88 -18.16
C ASN A 77 20.00 -26.53 -17.39
N PRO A 78 20.09 -25.34 -16.75
CA PRO A 78 21.31 -24.89 -16.07
C PRO A 78 21.70 -25.77 -14.86
N MET A 79 20.74 -26.40 -14.18
CA MET A 79 21.01 -27.21 -12.99
C MET A 79 21.59 -28.58 -13.34
N GLU A 80 21.11 -29.20 -14.42
CA GLU A 80 21.65 -30.45 -14.97
C GLU A 80 22.98 -30.22 -15.72
N LYS A 81 23.12 -29.10 -16.44
CA LYS A 81 24.42 -28.68 -16.98
C LYS A 81 25.46 -28.61 -15.87
N SER A 82 25.13 -28.01 -14.73
CA SER A 82 26.07 -27.89 -13.61
C SER A 82 26.45 -29.22 -12.96
N SER A 83 25.57 -30.24 -12.97
CA SER A 83 25.92 -31.58 -12.48
C SER A 83 26.77 -32.35 -13.49
N LEU A 84 26.47 -32.23 -14.78
CA LEU A 84 27.26 -32.82 -15.87
C LEU A 84 28.67 -32.22 -15.94
N PHE A 85 28.81 -30.89 -15.75
CA PHE A 85 30.13 -30.25 -15.63
C PHE A 85 30.93 -30.80 -14.44
N ARG A 86 30.28 -31.08 -13.32
CA ARG A 86 30.94 -31.65 -12.13
C ARG A 86 31.45 -33.07 -12.41
N SER A 87 30.65 -33.89 -13.09
CA SER A 87 31.03 -35.24 -13.53
C SER A 87 32.14 -35.23 -14.60
N LEU A 88 32.14 -34.25 -15.51
CA LEU A 88 33.23 -34.07 -16.48
C LEU A 88 34.55 -33.77 -15.78
N ILE A 89 34.54 -32.85 -14.81
CA ILE A 89 35.73 -32.49 -14.03
C ILE A 89 36.28 -33.72 -13.30
N GLU A 90 35.42 -34.49 -12.64
CA GLU A 90 35.77 -35.72 -11.89
C GLU A 90 36.33 -36.84 -12.80
N HIS A 91 35.99 -36.87 -14.09
CA HIS A 91 36.54 -37.81 -15.09
C HIS A 91 37.74 -37.26 -15.88
N THR A 92 38.07 -35.99 -15.71
CA THR A 92 39.29 -35.36 -16.26
C THR A 92 40.39 -35.16 -15.22
N GLU A 93 40.13 -35.39 -13.94
CA GLU A 93 41.17 -35.39 -12.93
C GLU A 93 42.17 -36.53 -13.19
N PRO A 94 43.46 -36.22 -13.41
CA PRO A 94 44.46 -37.27 -13.59
C PRO A 94 44.59 -38.04 -12.27
N LYS A 95 44.31 -39.34 -12.29
CA LYS A 95 44.57 -40.25 -11.17
C LYS A 95 46.08 -40.45 -11.04
N ILE A 96 46.77 -39.47 -10.48
CA ILE A 96 48.20 -39.55 -10.22
C ILE A 96 48.39 -40.46 -9.01
N ASN A 97 48.76 -41.72 -9.24
CA ASN A 97 49.26 -42.58 -8.17
C ASN A 97 50.67 -42.11 -7.80
N ALA A 98 50.79 -41.39 -6.68
CA ALA A 98 52.08 -40.90 -6.18
C ALA A 98 53.12 -42.04 -5.99
N GLN A 99 52.66 -43.27 -5.82
CA GLN A 99 53.49 -44.45 -5.65
C GLN A 99 54.16 -44.88 -6.97
N GLU A 100 53.46 -44.80 -8.11
CA GLU A 100 53.99 -45.13 -9.44
C GLU A 100 54.96 -44.06 -9.96
N LEU A 101 54.72 -42.79 -9.64
CA LEU A 101 55.62 -41.69 -9.99
C LEU A 101 56.97 -41.83 -9.26
N THR A 102 56.93 -42.25 -7.99
CA THR A 102 58.13 -42.45 -7.15
C THR A 102 58.96 -43.65 -7.64
N GLU A 103 58.30 -44.71 -8.10
CA GLU A 103 58.98 -45.91 -8.63
C GLU A 103 59.61 -45.65 -10.01
N HIS A 104 58.97 -44.82 -10.85
CA HIS A 104 59.45 -44.50 -12.19
C HIS A 104 60.66 -43.55 -12.21
N PHE A 105 60.77 -42.63 -11.24
CA PHE A 105 61.93 -41.71 -11.10
C PHE A 105 63.06 -42.26 -10.22
N SER A 106 62.94 -43.48 -9.69
CA SER A 106 64.01 -44.11 -8.94
C SER A 106 65.16 -44.49 -9.88
N LEU A 107 66.19 -43.64 -9.93
CA LEU A 107 67.45 -43.89 -10.62
C LEU A 107 68.05 -45.22 -10.13
N LYS A 108 68.10 -46.22 -11.03
CA LYS A 108 68.89 -47.44 -10.83
C LYS A 108 70.36 -47.01 -10.69
N LYS A 109 70.91 -47.06 -9.48
CA LYS A 109 72.35 -46.86 -9.26
C LYS A 109 73.12 -47.94 -10.02
N HIS A 110 73.81 -47.54 -11.08
CA HIS A 110 74.85 -48.34 -11.72
C HIS A 110 76.20 -47.75 -11.31
N ASP A 111 77.04 -48.58 -10.70
CA ASP A 111 78.36 -48.21 -10.21
C ASP A 111 79.41 -48.08 -11.33
N GLU A 112 80.28 -47.07 -11.14
CA GLU A 112 81.71 -47.01 -11.49
C GLU A 112 82.17 -46.95 -12.97
N LYS A 113 82.36 -45.72 -13.49
CA LYS A 113 83.61 -45.17 -14.09
C LYS A 113 83.32 -43.93 -14.97
N THR A 114 83.76 -42.73 -14.56
CA THR A 114 84.53 -41.75 -15.38
C THR A 114 84.61 -40.36 -14.71
N SER A 115 85.75 -40.07 -14.09
CA SER A 115 86.01 -38.84 -13.33
C SER A 115 86.15 -37.55 -14.16
N LYS A 116 85.96 -37.59 -15.50
CA LYS A 116 85.90 -36.41 -16.38
C LYS A 116 84.52 -36.18 -17.03
N ASN A 117 83.67 -37.22 -17.15
CA ASN A 117 82.28 -37.07 -17.60
C ASN A 117 81.39 -36.43 -16.53
N ASN A 118 81.67 -36.70 -15.24
CA ASN A 118 80.88 -36.16 -14.14
C ASN A 118 80.82 -34.62 -14.11
N GLN A 119 81.87 -33.93 -14.58
CA GLN A 119 81.91 -32.46 -14.57
C GLN A 119 81.11 -31.85 -15.73
N ILE A 120 81.04 -32.56 -16.86
CA ILE A 120 80.25 -32.18 -18.05
C ILE A 120 78.77 -32.52 -17.81
N ASP A 121 78.48 -33.69 -17.25
CA ASP A 121 77.13 -34.08 -16.82
C ASP A 121 76.62 -33.13 -15.73
N GLU A 122 77.44 -32.72 -14.75
CA GLU A 122 77.01 -31.77 -13.73
C GLU A 122 76.75 -30.36 -14.29
N HIS A 123 77.57 -29.87 -15.22
CA HIS A 123 77.37 -28.54 -15.84
C HIS A 123 76.20 -28.52 -16.82
N LEU A 124 75.91 -29.63 -17.50
CA LEU A 124 74.77 -29.74 -18.42
C LEU A 124 73.46 -30.01 -17.66
N LEU A 125 73.48 -30.89 -16.66
CA LEU A 125 72.29 -31.35 -15.94
C LEU A 125 71.81 -30.37 -14.86
N ARG A 126 72.71 -29.56 -14.29
CA ARG A 126 72.36 -28.57 -13.25
C ARG A 126 71.37 -27.49 -13.76
N PRO A 127 71.58 -26.82 -14.92
CA PRO A 127 70.61 -25.87 -15.46
C PRO A 127 69.24 -26.51 -15.78
N PHE A 128 69.22 -27.77 -16.24
CA PHE A 128 67.95 -28.49 -16.46
C PHE A 128 67.26 -28.81 -15.14
N SER A 129 67.99 -29.24 -14.11
CA SER A 129 67.45 -29.48 -12.77
C SER A 129 66.88 -28.20 -12.16
N GLU A 130 67.59 -27.08 -12.29
CA GLU A 130 67.12 -25.76 -11.83
C GLU A 130 65.86 -25.33 -12.61
N CYS A 131 65.82 -25.52 -13.93
CA CYS A 131 64.65 -25.23 -14.75
C CYS A 131 63.42 -26.04 -14.32
N VAL A 132 63.60 -27.35 -14.07
CA VAL A 132 62.54 -28.25 -13.60
C VAL A 132 62.05 -27.83 -12.20
N GLU A 133 62.94 -27.46 -11.29
CA GLU A 133 62.55 -26.95 -9.96
C GLU A 133 61.74 -25.65 -10.04
N GLN A 134 62.16 -24.71 -10.89
CA GLN A 134 61.41 -23.48 -11.13
C GLN A 134 60.03 -23.76 -11.76
N TYR A 135 59.95 -24.69 -12.70
CA TYR A 135 58.69 -25.11 -13.30
C TYR A 135 57.73 -25.69 -12.25
N TYR A 136 58.20 -26.59 -11.37
CA TYR A 136 57.39 -27.12 -10.28
C TYR A 136 56.95 -26.04 -9.28
N ARG A 137 57.81 -25.07 -8.95
CA ARG A 137 57.46 -23.93 -8.09
C ARG A 137 56.35 -23.07 -8.71
N ILE A 138 56.43 -22.79 -10.01
CA ILE A 138 55.40 -22.03 -10.74
C ILE A 138 54.09 -22.82 -10.77
N LEU A 139 54.13 -24.12 -11.08
CA LEU A 139 52.94 -24.97 -11.08
C LEU A 139 52.26 -25.00 -9.72
N TYR A 140 53.03 -25.19 -8.63
CA TYR A 140 52.48 -25.18 -7.27
C TYR A 140 51.78 -23.85 -6.96
N ARG A 141 52.42 -22.73 -7.34
CA ARG A 141 51.85 -21.39 -7.12
C ARG A 141 50.56 -21.18 -7.92
N VAL A 142 50.51 -21.64 -9.17
CA VAL A 142 49.30 -21.58 -10.00
C VAL A 142 48.17 -22.42 -9.38
N CYS A 143 48.48 -23.62 -8.87
CA CYS A 143 47.50 -24.46 -8.18
C CYS A 143 46.96 -23.77 -6.92
N GLU A 144 47.83 -23.20 -6.08
CA GLU A 144 47.46 -22.48 -4.86
C GLU A 144 46.54 -21.28 -5.18
N CYS A 145 46.95 -20.41 -6.12
CA CYS A 145 46.13 -19.27 -6.54
C CYS A 145 44.80 -19.69 -7.17
N THR A 146 44.76 -20.83 -7.86
CA THR A 146 43.52 -21.38 -8.43
C THR A 146 42.55 -21.82 -7.33
N GLU A 147 43.05 -22.43 -6.26
CA GLU A 147 42.21 -22.82 -5.10
C GLU A 147 41.73 -21.62 -4.30
N GLU A 148 42.58 -20.61 -4.09
CA GLU A 148 42.20 -19.32 -3.48
C GLU A 148 41.06 -18.66 -4.28
N LEU A 149 41.23 -18.55 -5.61
CA LEU A 149 40.22 -17.96 -6.48
C LEU A 149 38.90 -18.76 -6.48
N LYS A 150 38.97 -20.10 -6.43
CA LYS A 150 37.77 -20.94 -6.30
C LYS A 150 37.07 -20.69 -4.96
N GLN A 151 37.81 -20.48 -3.88
CA GLN A 151 37.25 -20.18 -2.57
C GLN A 151 36.58 -18.80 -2.54
N GLU A 152 37.24 -17.77 -3.08
CA GLU A 152 36.66 -16.44 -3.24
C GLU A 152 35.40 -16.48 -4.11
N LEU A 153 35.43 -17.20 -5.22
CA LEU A 153 34.27 -17.37 -6.10
C LEU A 153 33.10 -18.05 -5.37
N ARG A 154 33.36 -19.06 -4.53
CA ARG A 154 32.32 -19.69 -3.70
C ARG A 154 31.74 -18.70 -2.69
N HIS A 155 32.59 -17.91 -2.05
CA HIS A 155 32.17 -16.90 -1.08
C HIS A 155 31.28 -15.84 -1.73
N VAL A 156 31.73 -15.21 -2.83
CA VAL A 156 30.96 -14.21 -3.58
C VAL A 156 29.64 -14.77 -4.09
N LYS A 157 29.61 -16.03 -4.55
CA LYS A 157 28.35 -16.69 -4.95
C LYS A 157 27.39 -16.83 -3.77
N SER A 158 27.89 -17.24 -2.61
CA SER A 158 27.08 -17.36 -1.39
C SER A 158 26.52 -16.02 -0.95
N GLU A 159 27.33 -14.95 -0.99
CA GLU A 159 26.87 -13.60 -0.65
C GLU A 159 25.81 -13.11 -1.64
N ARG A 160 26.03 -13.31 -2.95
CA ARG A 160 25.03 -12.99 -3.96
C ARG A 160 23.71 -13.72 -3.72
N ASP A 161 23.77 -15.01 -3.40
CA ASP A 161 22.56 -15.82 -3.16
C ASP A 161 21.81 -15.34 -1.90
N GLN A 162 22.54 -15.01 -0.83
CA GLN A 162 21.96 -14.40 0.36
C GLN A 162 21.30 -13.05 0.07
N MET A 163 21.99 -12.15 -0.65
CA MET A 163 21.44 -10.84 -1.02
C MET A 163 20.21 -10.97 -1.94
N SER A 164 20.16 -12.01 -2.77
CA SER A 164 18.99 -12.32 -3.59
C SER A 164 17.80 -12.75 -2.74
N GLU A 165 18.02 -13.57 -1.70
CA GLU A 165 16.97 -13.96 -0.76
C GLU A 165 16.46 -12.76 0.05
N ASP A 166 17.37 -11.92 0.54
CA ASP A 166 17.03 -10.70 1.27
C ASP A 166 16.22 -9.73 0.42
N LEU A 167 16.55 -9.60 -0.88
CA LEU A 167 15.79 -8.81 -1.82
C LEU A 167 14.35 -9.33 -1.98
N ILE A 168 14.19 -10.64 -2.18
CA ILE A 168 12.86 -11.27 -2.29
C ILE A 168 12.04 -11.03 -1.00
N ASN A 169 12.67 -11.16 0.16
CA ASN A 169 12.03 -10.90 1.44
C ASN A 169 11.58 -9.43 1.59
N ALA A 170 12.44 -8.49 1.18
CA ALA A 170 12.12 -7.06 1.18
C ALA A 170 10.97 -6.73 0.21
N GLU A 171 10.96 -7.32 -0.99
CA GLU A 171 9.90 -7.17 -1.98
C GLU A 171 8.55 -7.69 -1.46
N ASN A 172 8.55 -8.85 -0.81
CA ASN A 172 7.36 -9.42 -0.18
C ASN A 172 6.83 -8.53 0.95
N ALA A 173 7.72 -8.04 1.83
CA ALA A 173 7.35 -7.12 2.90
C ALA A 173 6.77 -5.81 2.36
N TYR A 174 7.36 -5.27 1.28
CA TYR A 174 6.86 -4.08 0.61
C TYR A 174 5.48 -4.32 -0.02
N ALA A 175 5.27 -5.46 -0.68
CA ALA A 175 3.98 -5.82 -1.27
C ALA A 175 2.88 -5.90 -0.20
N ASP A 176 3.18 -6.46 0.97
CA ASP A 176 2.27 -6.52 2.10
C ASP A 176 1.91 -5.14 2.64
N VAL A 177 2.90 -4.27 2.84
CA VAL A 177 2.68 -2.89 3.28
C VAL A 177 1.84 -2.13 2.26
N LYS A 178 2.13 -2.27 0.96
CA LYS A 178 1.35 -1.66 -0.12
C LYS A 178 -0.10 -2.13 -0.09
N LYS A 179 -0.35 -3.43 0.07
CA LYS A 179 -1.70 -3.99 0.19
C LYS A 179 -2.45 -3.44 1.41
N ARG A 180 -1.78 -3.30 2.56
CA ARG A 180 -2.37 -2.69 3.76
C ARG A 180 -2.68 -1.21 3.54
N ASN A 181 -1.80 -0.48 2.87
CA ASN A 181 -1.98 0.93 2.56
C ASN A 181 -3.20 1.15 1.65
N GLU A 182 -3.36 0.35 0.59
CA GLU A 182 -4.54 0.43 -0.28
C GLU A 182 -5.84 0.11 0.48
N LYS A 183 -5.84 -0.88 1.38
CA LYS A 183 -7.00 -1.13 2.26
C LYS A 183 -7.32 0.07 3.16
N LEU A 184 -6.30 0.68 3.76
CA LEU A 184 -6.48 1.85 4.61
C LEU A 184 -7.02 3.06 3.82
N LYS A 185 -6.56 3.27 2.58
CA LYS A 185 -7.12 4.31 1.70
C LYS A 185 -8.61 4.10 1.45
N LEU A 186 -9.04 2.86 1.20
CA LEU A 186 -10.46 2.53 1.01
C LEU A 186 -11.27 2.84 2.28
N ILE A 187 -10.80 2.40 3.45
CA ILE A 187 -11.44 2.65 4.75
C ILE A 187 -11.53 4.16 5.02
N ILE A 188 -10.46 4.92 4.78
CA ILE A 188 -10.45 6.38 4.94
C ILE A 188 -11.49 7.04 4.03
N ASN A 189 -11.59 6.59 2.77
CA ASN A 189 -12.56 7.14 1.83
C ASN A 189 -14.00 6.83 2.25
N GLU A 190 -14.27 5.63 2.74
CA GLU A 190 -15.57 5.25 3.31
C GLU A 190 -15.92 6.08 4.55
N HIS A 191 -14.97 6.27 5.47
CA HIS A 191 -15.20 7.14 6.62
C HIS A 191 -15.47 8.59 6.22
N LYS A 192 -14.80 9.08 5.17
CA LYS A 192 -15.04 10.42 4.64
C LYS A 192 -16.46 10.54 4.08
N THR A 193 -16.90 9.62 3.23
CA THR A 193 -18.25 9.65 2.65
C THR A 193 -19.33 9.47 3.72
N ASN A 194 -19.10 8.60 4.71
CA ASN A 194 -20.01 8.44 5.84
C ASN A 194 -20.11 9.72 6.68
N THR A 195 -18.97 10.35 6.98
CA THR A 195 -18.92 11.62 7.73
C THR A 195 -19.63 12.75 6.98
N GLU A 196 -19.46 12.85 5.66
CA GLU A 196 -20.19 13.80 4.83
C GLU A 196 -21.70 13.55 4.85
N THR A 197 -22.12 12.28 4.82
CA THR A 197 -23.53 11.89 4.89
C THR A 197 -24.15 12.25 6.25
N LEU A 198 -23.46 11.92 7.34
CA LEU A 198 -23.88 12.29 8.70
C LEU A 198 -23.96 13.81 8.88
N LYS A 199 -23.01 14.56 8.31
CA LYS A 199 -23.01 16.02 8.34
C LYS A 199 -24.25 16.58 7.62
N ARG A 200 -24.54 16.11 6.41
CA ARG A 200 -25.76 16.54 5.67
C ARG A 200 -27.03 16.23 6.46
N PHE A 201 -27.13 15.03 7.06
CA PHE A 201 -28.27 14.65 7.87
C PHE A 201 -28.44 15.53 9.11
N SER A 202 -27.34 15.88 9.78
CA SER A 202 -27.34 16.81 10.92
C SER A 202 -27.81 18.21 10.51
N GLU A 203 -27.27 18.74 9.41
CA GLU A 203 -27.67 20.04 8.84
C GLU A 203 -29.15 20.07 8.46
N GLU A 204 -29.65 18.99 7.83
CA GLU A 204 -31.06 18.85 7.48
C GLU A 204 -31.96 18.77 8.72
N SER A 205 -31.55 18.05 9.77
CA SER A 205 -32.29 17.97 11.03
C SER A 205 -32.39 19.33 11.74
N VAL A 206 -31.30 20.11 11.72
CA VAL A 206 -31.30 21.49 12.23
C VAL A 206 -32.25 22.36 11.42
N ARG A 207 -32.17 22.31 10.08
CA ARG A 207 -33.07 23.06 9.20
C ARG A 207 -34.54 22.71 9.45
N TYR A 208 -34.85 21.41 9.54
CA TYR A 208 -36.19 20.92 9.84
C TYR A 208 -36.70 21.44 11.19
N THR A 209 -35.86 21.38 12.22
CA THR A 209 -36.20 21.88 13.55
C THR A 209 -36.50 23.38 13.52
N GLU A 210 -35.72 24.16 12.80
CA GLU A 210 -35.92 25.61 12.68
C GLU A 210 -37.21 25.94 11.91
N GLU A 211 -37.50 25.21 10.84
CA GLU A 211 -38.77 25.35 10.10
C GLU A 211 -39.97 25.05 11.00
N GLN A 212 -39.90 23.99 11.81
CA GLN A 212 -40.96 23.66 12.77
C GLN A 212 -41.11 24.72 13.87
N LYS A 213 -40.00 25.29 14.37
CA LYS A 213 -40.04 26.40 15.33
C LYS A 213 -40.73 27.63 14.74
N GLN A 214 -40.43 27.98 13.49
CA GLN A 214 -41.08 29.10 12.80
C GLN A 214 -42.57 28.85 12.61
N LYS A 215 -42.96 27.66 12.15
CA LYS A 215 -44.37 27.24 12.03
C LYS A 215 -45.10 27.35 13.36
N TYR A 216 -44.49 26.85 14.43
CA TYR A 216 -45.06 26.94 15.78
C TYR A 216 -45.18 28.39 16.26
N ALA A 217 -44.17 29.24 16.02
CA ALA A 217 -44.19 30.64 16.39
C ALA A 217 -45.34 31.41 15.71
N VAL A 218 -45.53 31.20 14.41
CA VAL A 218 -46.64 31.79 13.65
C VAL A 218 -47.99 31.32 14.20
N LEU A 219 -48.14 30.01 14.44
CA LEU A 219 -49.39 29.46 14.98
C LEU A 219 -49.69 30.01 16.39
N LYS A 220 -48.67 30.09 17.25
CA LYS A 220 -48.77 30.64 18.60
C LYS A 220 -49.18 32.11 18.56
N GLN A 221 -48.57 32.91 17.68
CA GLN A 221 -48.93 34.31 17.50
C GLN A 221 -50.39 34.45 17.04
N HIS A 222 -50.81 33.72 16.01
CA HIS A 222 -52.19 33.75 15.52
C HIS A 222 -53.21 33.34 16.59
N ALA A 223 -52.92 32.30 17.37
CA ALA A 223 -53.79 31.90 18.49
C ALA A 223 -53.87 32.98 19.58
N GLN A 224 -52.75 33.64 19.90
CA GLN A 224 -52.72 34.74 20.86
C GLN A 224 -53.52 35.95 20.36
N GLU A 225 -53.39 36.30 19.08
CA GLU A 225 -54.15 37.38 18.44
C GLU A 225 -55.65 37.09 18.49
N LYS A 226 -56.08 35.87 18.15
CA LYS A 226 -57.49 35.46 18.23
C LYS A 226 -58.04 35.48 19.65
N LEU A 227 -57.23 35.08 20.63
CA LEU A 227 -57.61 35.15 22.05
C LEU A 227 -57.79 36.61 22.50
N ASN A 228 -56.88 37.50 22.09
CA ASN A 228 -56.97 38.92 22.41
C ASN A 228 -58.17 39.60 21.73
N GLU A 229 -58.46 39.24 20.48
CA GLU A 229 -59.64 39.71 19.74
C GLU A 229 -60.94 39.28 20.45
N ALA A 230 -61.06 38.00 20.80
CA ALA A 230 -62.21 37.48 21.53
C ALA A 230 -62.40 38.16 22.90
N ASN A 231 -61.31 38.35 23.66
CA ASN A 231 -61.36 39.06 24.94
C ASN A 231 -61.80 40.52 24.78
N SER A 232 -61.30 41.20 23.75
CA SER A 232 -61.69 42.59 23.45
C SER A 232 -63.18 42.68 23.11
N GLU A 233 -63.69 41.72 22.35
CA GLU A 233 -65.10 41.64 22.00
C GLU A 233 -65.99 41.33 23.21
N ILE A 234 -65.58 40.41 24.09
CA ILE A 234 -66.27 40.14 25.36
C ILE A 234 -66.37 41.41 26.21
N GLU A 235 -65.27 42.15 26.35
CA GLU A 235 -65.27 43.41 27.11
C GLU A 235 -66.14 44.49 26.45
N ARG A 236 -66.16 44.56 25.11
CA ARG A 236 -67.06 45.45 24.37
C ARG A 236 -68.53 45.11 24.62
N LEU A 237 -68.88 43.83 24.53
CA LEU A 237 -70.24 43.34 24.79
C LEU A 237 -70.66 43.59 26.23
N ARG A 238 -69.79 43.34 27.21
CA ARG A 238 -70.05 43.65 28.62
C ARG A 238 -70.39 45.12 28.83
N ARG A 239 -69.57 46.05 28.31
CA ARG A 239 -69.84 47.49 28.41
C ARG A 239 -71.16 47.89 27.76
N THR A 240 -71.44 47.32 26.59
CA THR A 240 -72.69 47.59 25.86
C THR A 240 -73.89 47.13 26.68
N HIS A 241 -73.87 45.90 27.17
CA HIS A 241 -74.93 45.36 28.02
C HIS A 241 -75.09 46.12 29.34
N THR A 242 -74.00 46.53 30.00
CA THR A 242 -74.09 47.39 31.19
C THR A 242 -74.81 48.69 30.88
N THR A 243 -74.48 49.35 29.76
CA THR A 243 -75.13 50.58 29.32
C THR A 243 -76.62 50.36 29.00
N GLU A 244 -76.95 49.26 28.32
CA GLU A 244 -78.34 48.88 28.03
C GLU A 244 -79.15 48.61 29.31
N ILE A 245 -78.57 47.89 30.27
CA ILE A 245 -79.19 47.61 31.57
C ILE A 245 -79.44 48.91 32.33
N GLU A 246 -78.46 49.82 32.41
CA GLU A 246 -78.61 51.13 33.05
C GLU A 246 -79.70 51.99 32.37
N GLY A 247 -79.78 51.94 31.04
CA GLY A 247 -80.82 52.60 30.26
C GLY A 247 -82.22 52.08 30.60
N VAL A 248 -82.40 50.75 30.60
CA VAL A 248 -83.68 50.11 30.95
C VAL A 248 -84.04 50.37 32.42
N GLN A 249 -83.08 50.29 33.34
CA GLN A 249 -83.29 50.60 34.76
C GLN A 249 -83.74 52.05 34.96
N THR A 250 -83.16 52.99 34.22
CA THR A 250 -83.57 54.41 34.25
C THR A 250 -85.00 54.58 33.74
N GLN A 251 -85.35 53.94 32.63
CA GLN A 251 -86.71 53.96 32.08
C GLN A 251 -87.72 53.33 33.05
N LEU A 252 -87.39 52.20 33.67
CA LEU A 252 -88.22 51.55 34.68
C LEU A 252 -88.46 52.47 35.88
N ARG A 253 -87.42 53.16 36.37
CA ARG A 253 -87.54 54.10 37.47
C ARG A 253 -88.43 55.29 37.10
N TYR A 254 -88.29 55.81 35.87
CA TYR A 254 -89.13 56.90 35.37
C TYR A 254 -90.61 56.49 35.31
N THR A 255 -90.92 55.31 34.76
CA THR A 255 -92.31 54.83 34.68
C THR A 255 -92.89 54.51 36.05
N GLN A 256 -92.10 53.94 36.97
CA GLN A 256 -92.51 53.73 38.36
C GLN A 256 -92.88 55.04 39.06
N LEU A 257 -92.05 56.09 38.91
CA LEU A 257 -92.35 57.42 39.47
C LEU A 257 -93.61 58.03 38.82
N ARG A 258 -93.82 57.83 37.51
CA ARG A 258 -95.02 58.30 36.81
C ARG A 258 -96.28 57.60 37.33
N VAL A 259 -96.23 56.29 37.55
CA VAL A 259 -97.34 55.52 38.15
C VAL A 259 -97.65 56.04 39.55
N GLN A 260 -96.63 56.20 40.40
CA GLN A 260 -96.81 56.75 41.76
C GLN A 260 -97.46 58.14 41.75
N SER A 261 -97.03 59.02 40.84
CA SER A 261 -97.64 60.34 40.66
C SER A 261 -99.11 60.26 40.26
N LEU A 262 -99.46 59.39 39.31
CA LEU A 262 -100.85 59.20 38.87
C LEU A 262 -101.71 58.56 39.97
N GLU A 263 -101.16 57.64 40.77
CA GLU A 263 -101.85 57.05 41.92
C GLU A 263 -102.14 58.10 43.01
N GLN A 264 -101.20 59.01 43.28
CA GLN A 264 -101.40 60.13 44.20
C GLN A 264 -102.48 61.09 43.69
N GLU A 265 -102.45 61.44 42.40
CA GLU A 265 -103.48 62.27 41.75
C GLU A 265 -104.86 61.61 41.84
N LEU A 266 -104.95 60.33 41.50
CA LEU A 266 -106.20 59.55 41.57
C LEU A 266 -106.73 59.45 43.01
N LYS A 267 -105.85 59.33 44.01
CA LYS A 267 -106.23 59.38 45.42
C LYS A 267 -106.80 60.75 45.81
N SER A 268 -106.17 61.84 45.38
CA SER A 268 -106.65 63.21 45.63
C SER A 268 -108.03 63.43 45.01
N VAL A 269 -108.21 63.05 43.74
CA VAL A 269 -109.50 63.18 43.03
C VAL A 269 -110.59 62.35 43.71
N LYS A 270 -110.28 61.13 44.17
CA LYS A 270 -111.23 60.33 44.94
C LYS A 270 -111.64 61.02 46.25
N GLN A 271 -110.69 61.61 46.97
CA GLN A 271 -110.98 62.35 48.21
C GLN A 271 -111.86 63.58 47.95
N GLU A 272 -111.57 64.35 46.89
CA GLU A 272 -112.38 65.50 46.49
C GLU A 272 -113.80 65.08 46.07
N LEU A 273 -113.93 63.99 45.32
CA LEU A 273 -115.23 63.44 44.92
C LEU A 273 -116.08 63.04 46.13
N GLU A 274 -115.51 62.34 47.10
CA GLU A 274 -116.22 61.97 48.34
C GLU A 274 -116.62 63.19 49.16
N GLN A 275 -115.75 64.21 49.23
CA GLN A 275 -116.09 65.49 49.86
C GLN A 275 -117.26 66.18 49.15
N LYS A 276 -117.25 66.25 47.82
CA LYS A 276 -118.34 66.83 47.01
C LYS A 276 -119.64 66.05 47.13
N LYS A 277 -119.59 64.72 47.21
CA LYS A 277 -120.77 63.89 47.49
C LYS A 277 -121.37 64.22 48.86
N LYS A 278 -120.52 64.36 49.89
CA LYS A 278 -120.97 64.74 51.23
C LYS A 278 -121.62 66.13 51.23
N GLU A 279 -121.00 67.11 50.58
CA GLU A 279 -121.58 68.45 50.40
C GLU A 279 -122.93 68.41 49.66
N ASN A 280 -123.05 67.60 48.59
CA ASN A 280 -124.33 67.43 47.89
C ASN A 280 -125.41 66.79 48.76
N ILE A 281 -125.06 65.79 49.58
CA ILE A 281 -125.99 65.18 50.53
C ILE A 281 -126.45 66.22 51.55
N GLU A 282 -125.53 67.01 52.11
CA GLU A 282 -125.84 68.10 53.03
C GLU A 282 -126.75 69.16 52.39
N LEU A 283 -126.47 69.58 51.15
CA LEU A 283 -127.33 70.51 50.40
C LEU A 283 -128.71 69.93 50.12
N THR A 284 -128.78 68.65 49.75
CA THR A 284 -130.05 67.95 49.52
C THR A 284 -130.88 67.90 50.79
N ASN A 285 -130.25 67.58 51.93
CA ASN A 285 -130.91 67.58 53.23
C ASN A 285 -131.45 68.98 53.60
N ILE A 286 -130.69 70.05 53.37
CA ILE A 286 -131.16 71.43 53.60
C ILE A 286 -132.35 71.76 52.69
N CYS A 287 -132.27 71.39 51.40
CA CYS A 287 -133.37 71.56 50.46
C CYS A 287 -134.63 70.80 50.90
N ASP A 288 -134.49 69.56 51.37
CA ASP A 288 -135.59 68.74 51.88
C ASP A 288 -136.20 69.33 53.16
N GLU A 289 -135.38 69.85 54.07
CA GLU A 289 -135.85 70.60 55.26
C GLU A 289 -136.64 71.86 54.88
N LEU A 290 -136.19 72.61 53.87
CA LEU A 290 -136.90 73.79 53.34
C LEU A 290 -138.21 73.43 52.62
N LEU A 291 -138.26 72.30 51.92
CA LEU A 291 -139.49 71.81 51.28
C LEU A 291 -140.51 71.31 52.30
N ALA A 292 -140.05 70.65 53.37
CA ALA A 292 -140.91 70.22 54.47
C ALA A 292 -141.52 71.41 55.23
N THR A 293 -140.80 72.52 55.34
CA THR A 293 -141.28 73.76 55.98
C THR A 293 -142.22 74.58 55.09
N ASN A 294 -142.05 74.57 53.76
CA ASN A 294 -142.96 75.23 52.79
C ASN A 294 -144.26 74.44 52.49
N LYS A 295 -144.44 73.23 53.02
CA LYS A 295 -145.66 72.41 52.90
C LYS A 295 -146.65 72.59 54.07
N ARG A 296 -146.43 73.56 54.95
CA ARG A 296 -147.41 74.06 55.93
C ARG A 296 -148.06 75.34 55.41
#